data_AF-A0A3D4ESQ5-F1
#
_entry.id   AF-A0A3D4ESQ5-F1
#
_cell.length_a   1.000
_cell.length_b   1.000
_cell.length_c   1.000
_cell.angle_alpha   90.00
_cell.angle_beta   90.00
_cell.angle_gamma   90.00
#
_symmetry.space_group_name_H-M   'P 1'
#
loop_
_entity.id
_entity.type
_entity.pdbx_description
1 polymer ?
#
loop_
_entity_poly.entity_id
_entity_poly.type
_entity_poly.pdbx_seq_one_letter_code
_entity_poly.pdbx_strand_id
1 'polypeptide(L)' 'MSHTWAQNTVSGKVTSQNNEELIGVNISVKDISGLGTSTDFNGDYQISLPQGCHDLLFQYIGYKDLIKNVCLEQNKNL' A
#
# COMPACT_ATOMS: atom_id res chain seq x y z
N MET A 1 14.69 -18.68 19.43
CA MET A 1 13.32 -18.65 18.91
C MET A 1 13.11 -17.31 18.21
N SER A 2 13.62 -17.17 16.98
CA SER A 2 13.43 -15.95 16.19
C SER A 2 12.18 -16.12 15.33
N HIS A 3 11.08 -15.53 15.74
CA HIS A 3 9.91 -15.38 14.86
C HIS A 3 10.22 -14.21 13.92
N THR A 4 10.89 -14.51 12.80
CA THR A 4 11.10 -13.52 11.75
C THR A 4 9.77 -13.32 11.05
N TRP A 5 9.04 -12.27 11.39
CA TRP A 5 7.95 -11.81 10.52
C TRP A 5 8.60 -11.29 9.24
N ALA A 6 8.49 -12.05 8.15
CA ALA A 6 8.83 -11.56 6.82
C ALA A 6 7.78 -10.50 6.44
N GLN A 7 8.01 -9.25 6.85
CA GLN A 7 7.25 -8.12 6.34
C GLN A 7 7.60 -7.99 4.86
N ASN A 8 6.60 -8.19 4.02
CA ASN A 8 6.74 -7.98 2.59
C ASN A 8 6.47 -6.51 2.34
N THR A 9 7.46 -5.83 1.79
CA THR A 9 7.34 -4.43 1.43
C THR A 9 6.60 -4.32 0.10
N VAL A 10 5.40 -3.73 0.14
CA VAL A 10 4.65 -3.35 -1.05
C VAL A 10 5.07 -1.94 -1.42
N SER A 11 5.56 -1.77 -2.64
CA SER A 11 5.82 -0.46 -3.22
C SER A 11 5.05 -0.30 -4.52
N GLY A 12 4.72 0.94 -4.83
CA GLY A 12 4.09 1.28 -6.09
C GLY A 12 4.08 2.78 -6.29
N LYS A 13 3.48 3.21 -7.38
CA LYS A 13 3.29 4.62 -7.72
C LYS A 13 1.81 4.91 -7.87
N VAL A 14 1.35 6.02 -7.33
CA VAL A 14 -0.03 6.51 -7.47
C VAL A 14 -0.04 7.65 -8.47
N THR A 15 -0.78 7.46 -9.55
CA THR A 15 -0.99 8.45 -10.59
C THR A 15 -2.48 8.75 -10.77
N SER A 16 -2.79 9.96 -11.22
CA SER A 16 -4.12 10.37 -11.65
C SER A 16 -4.45 9.80 -13.04
N GLN A 17 -5.70 9.95 -13.47
CA GLN A 17 -6.15 9.54 -14.82
C GLN A 17 -5.38 10.24 -15.94
N ASN A 18 -4.79 11.41 -15.66
CA ASN A 18 -3.96 12.17 -16.60
C ASN A 18 -2.47 11.78 -16.56
N ASN A 19 -2.08 10.68 -15.89
CA ASN A 19 -0.69 10.31 -15.60
C ASN A 19 0.10 11.32 -14.75
N GLU A 20 -0.60 12.22 -14.04
CA GLU A 20 0.05 13.10 -13.07
C GLU A 20 0.31 12.34 -11.77
N GLU A 21 1.50 12.50 -11.21
CA GLU A 21 1.91 11.89 -9.96
C GLU A 21 1.18 12.57 -8.79
N LEU A 22 0.56 11.76 -7.92
CA LEU A 22 -0.22 12.28 -6.81
C LEU A 22 0.59 12.21 -5.52
N ILE A 23 1.01 13.37 -5.03
CA ILE A 23 1.68 13.55 -3.74
C ILE A 23 0.67 13.64 -2.58
N GLY A 24 0.99 13.00 -1.46
CA GLY A 24 0.22 13.11 -0.22
C GLY A 24 -1.09 12.30 -0.23
N VAL A 25 -1.19 11.31 -1.10
CA VAL A 25 -2.27 10.31 -1.07
C VAL A 25 -2.11 9.50 0.21
N ASN A 26 -3.14 9.47 1.03
CA ASN A 26 -3.16 8.65 2.24
C ASN A 26 -3.49 7.20 1.85
N ILE A 27 -2.63 6.28 2.24
CA ILE A 27 -2.77 4.86 1.95
C ILE A 27 -2.88 4.15 3.28
N SER A 28 -4.07 3.67 3.63
CA SER A 28 -4.33 2.99 4.89
C SER A 28 -4.68 1.52 4.66
N VAL A 29 -4.28 0.66 5.59
CA VAL A 29 -4.61 -0.77 5.55
C VAL A 29 -5.88 -0.97 6.37
N LYS A 30 -7.00 -1.30 5.72
CA LYS A 30 -8.29 -1.41 6.42
C LYS A 30 -8.27 -2.51 7.49
N ASP A 31 -7.51 -3.57 7.24
CA ASP A 31 -7.39 -4.72 8.14
C ASP A 31 -6.47 -4.46 9.34
N ILE A 32 -5.60 -3.45 9.28
CA ILE A 32 -4.59 -3.18 10.30
C ILE A 32 -4.65 -1.71 10.74
N SER A 33 -5.30 -1.49 11.87
CA SER A 33 -5.43 -0.15 12.47
C SER A 33 -4.06 0.46 12.78
N GLY A 34 -3.83 1.68 12.31
CA GLY A 34 -2.57 2.40 12.49
C GLY A 34 -1.48 2.06 11.46
N LEU A 35 -1.71 1.08 10.59
CA LEU A 35 -0.81 0.80 9.47
C LEU A 35 -1.26 1.57 8.24
N GLY A 36 -0.41 2.47 7.80
CA GLY A 36 -0.63 3.28 6.61
C GLY A 36 0.64 4.00 6.22
N THR A 37 0.64 4.55 5.02
CA THR A 37 1.73 5.34 4.45
C THR A 37 1.12 6.49 3.64
N SER A 38 1.96 7.39 3.17
CA SER A 38 1.56 8.45 2.25
C SER A 38 2.50 8.48 1.06
N THR A 39 1.99 8.83 -0.11
CA THR A 39 2.84 8.99 -1.30
C THR A 39 3.77 10.19 -1.17
N ASP A 40 4.97 10.07 -1.73
CA ASP A 40 5.97 11.12 -1.79
C ASP A 40 5.76 12.10 -2.96
N PHE A 41 6.73 12.98 -3.21
CA PHE A 41 6.68 13.98 -4.28
C PHE A 41 6.56 13.40 -5.69
N ASN A 42 7.03 12.18 -5.90
CA ASN A 42 6.95 11.48 -7.18
C ASN A 42 5.71 10.56 -7.24
N GLY A 43 4.82 10.62 -6.25
CA GLY A 43 3.68 9.71 -6.12
C GLY A 43 4.08 8.29 -5.74
N ASP A 44 5.33 8.05 -5.36
CA ASP A 44 5.82 6.74 -4.95
C ASP A 44 5.40 6.47 -3.50
N TYR A 45 5.03 5.23 -3.20
CA TYR A 45 4.70 4.78 -1.85
C TYR A 45 5.39 3.47 -1.52
N GLN A 46 5.61 3.28 -0.23
CA GLN A 46 6.14 2.04 0.31
C GLN A 46 5.45 1.73 1.64
N ILE A 47 4.95 0.50 1.78
CA ILE A 47 4.27 0.02 2.98
C ILE A 47 4.66 -1.43 3.27
N SER A 48 5.06 -1.68 4.51
CA SER A 48 5.39 -3.03 4.97
C SER A 48 4.14 -3.73 5.46
N LEU A 49 3.70 -4.77 4.75
CA LEU A 49 2.52 -5.54 5.08
C LEU A 49 2.91 -6.95 5.53
N PRO A 50 2.20 -7.53 6.52
CA PRO A 50 2.36 -8.94 6.85
C PRO A 50 1.81 -9.80 5.71
N GLN A 51 2.24 -11.06 5.66
CA GLN A 51 1.71 -12.04 4.72
C GLN A 51 0.19 -12.18 4.84
N GLY A 52 -0.49 -12.37 3.71
CA GLY A 52 -1.95 -12.48 3.63
C GLY A 52 -2.56 -11.48 2.65
N CYS A 53 -3.89 -11.49 2.59
CA CYS A 53 -4.66 -10.52 1.80
C CYS A 53 -5.07 -9.34 2.67
N HIS A 54 -4.79 -8.14 2.19
CA HIS A 54 -5.12 -6.88 2.87
C HIS A 54 -5.81 -5.91 1.92
N ASP A 55 -6.79 -5.19 2.42
CA ASP A 55 -7.43 -4.10 1.68
C ASP A 55 -6.70 -2.77 1.92
N LEU A 56 -6.05 -2.27 0.87
CA LEU A 56 -5.43 -0.94 0.83
C LEU A 56 -6.47 0.09 0.39
N LEU A 57 -6.73 1.06 1.26
CA LEU A 57 -7.59 2.21 1.01
C LEU A 57 -6.73 3.42 0.66
N PHE A 58 -6.90 3.91 -0.56
CA PHE A 58 -6.26 5.10 -1.09
C PHE A 58 -7.26 6.26 -0.98
N GLN A 59 -6.89 7.27 -0.19
CA GLN A 59 -7.68 8.46 0.08
C GLN A 59 -6.90 9.69 -0.30
N TYR A 60 -7.54 10.56 -1.09
CA TYR A 60 -6.96 11.83 -1.48
C TYR A 60 -8.04 12.90 -1.56
N ILE A 61 -7.72 14.11 -1.10
CA ILE A 61 -8.70 15.19 -0.97
C ILE A 61 -9.23 15.57 -2.35
N GLY A 62 -10.55 15.55 -2.51
CA GLY A 62 -11.23 15.85 -3.78
C GLY A 62 -11.29 14.69 -4.77
N TYR A 63 -10.75 13.52 -4.41
CA TYR A 63 -10.84 12.30 -5.21
C TYR A 63 -11.75 11.27 -4.54
N LYS A 64 -12.19 10.28 -5.31
CA LYS A 64 -12.94 9.16 -4.77
C LYS A 64 -11.99 8.17 -4.11
N ASP A 65 -12.40 7.67 -2.95
CA ASP A 65 -11.74 6.58 -2.25
C ASP A 65 -11.61 5.36 -3.17
N LEU A 66 -10.39 4.83 -3.28
CA LEU A 66 -10.09 3.64 -4.04
C LEU A 66 -9.66 2.54 -3.09
N ILE A 67 -10.29 1.36 -3.17
CA ILE A 67 -9.90 0.19 -2.39
C ILE A 67 -9.26 -0.82 -3.34
N LYS A 68 -8.06 -1.29 -2.98
CA LYS A 68 -7.36 -2.37 -3.68
C LYS A 68 -7.03 -3.47 -2.71
N ASN A 69 -7.56 -4.65 -2.99
CA ASN A 69 -7.16 -5.87 -2.32
C ASN A 69 -5.79 -6.32 -2.83
N VAL A 70 -4.83 -6.49 -1.93
CA VAL A 70 -3.48 -6.97 -2.23
C VAL A 70 -3.21 -8.21 -1.40
N CYS A 71 -3.02 -9.34 -2.08
CA CYS A 71 -2.63 -10.61 -1.48
C CYS A 71 -1.12 -10.82 -1.62
N LEU A 72 -0.43 -10.80 -0.49
CA LEU A 72 0.97 -11.16 -0.40
C LEU A 72 1.08 -12.65 -0.14
N GLU A 73 1.16 -13.39 -1.23
CA GLU A 73 1.53 -14.80 -1.20
C GLU A 73 3.04 -14.90 -0.99
N GLN A 74 3.49 -15.84 -0.17
CA GLN A 74 4.91 -16.22 -0.16
C GLN A 74 5.22 -16.62 -1.60
N ASN A 75 6.06 -15.83 -2.29
CA ASN A 75 6.65 -16.25 -3.55
C ASN A 75 7.40 -17.56 -3.25
N LYS A 76 6.71 -18.67 -3.50
CA LYS A 76 7.25 -20.02 -3.47
C LYS A 76 8.14 -20.12 -4.70
N ASN A 77 9.33 -19.56 -4.59
CA ASN A 77 10.42 -19.87 -5.51
C ASN A 77 10.70 -21.37 -5.31
N LEU A 78 10.27 -22.16 -6.28
CA LEU A 78 10.54 -23.59 -6.38
C LEU A 78 12.01 -23.82 -6.69
#